data_AF-A0A510DTR7-F1
#
_entry.id   AF-A0A510DTR7-F1
#
_cell.length_a   1.000
_cell.length_b   1.000
_cell.length_c   1.000
_cell.angle_alpha   90.00
_cell.angle_beta   90.00
_cell.angle_gamma   90.00
#
_symmetry.space_group_name_H-M   'P 1'
#
loop_
_entity.id
_entity.type
_entity.pdbx_description
1 polymer ?
#
loop_
_entity_poly.entity_id
_entity_poly.type
_entity_poly.pdbx_seq_one_letter_code
_entity_poly.pdbx_strand_id
1 'polypeptide(L)'
;MAQVQFKENSVKVNGSIFHLTPSAFETVKAWYEANKDEPEEAVVEELEYLTEAFSMIKPDNKDKAQRYLKVLEDAYVMTDYKVKELFDRVYEVKQT
;
A
#
# COMPACT_ATOMS: atom_id res chain seq x y z
N MET A 1 -13.19 -4.73 12.93
CA MET A 1 -13.43 -4.16 11.59
C MET A 1 -12.32 -3.19 11.32
N ALA A 2 -11.56 -3.43 10.26
CA ALA A 2 -10.52 -2.51 9.85
C ALA A 2 -11.16 -1.19 9.39
N GLN A 3 -10.52 -0.07 9.67
CA GLN A 3 -10.98 1.23 9.17
C GLN A 3 -10.16 1.61 7.95
N VAL A 4 -10.66 1.25 6.77
CA VAL A 4 -10.12 1.70 5.48
C VAL A 4 -10.91 2.90 4.98
N GLN A 5 -10.23 4.01 4.69
CA GLN A 5 -10.85 5.21 4.11
C GLN A 5 -9.97 5.80 3.02
N PHE A 6 -10.55 6.06 1.85
CA PHE A 6 -9.89 6.76 0.75
C PHE A 6 -10.40 8.19 0.67
N LYS A 7 -9.49 9.19 0.71
CA LYS A 7 -9.83 10.61 0.61
C LYS A 7 -8.70 11.38 -0.06
N GLU A 8 -8.97 12.07 -1.17
CA GLU A 8 -8.07 13.02 -1.85
C GLU A 8 -6.58 12.65 -1.77
N ASN A 9 -6.15 11.64 -2.54
CA ASN A 9 -4.77 11.14 -2.58
C ASN A 9 -4.20 10.66 -1.23
N SER A 10 -5.06 10.40 -0.26
CA SER A 10 -4.70 9.87 1.04
C SER A 10 -5.50 8.61 1.34
N VAL A 11 -4.86 7.63 1.96
CA VAL A 11 -5.48 6.39 2.40
C VAL A 11 -5.26 6.26 3.89
N LYS A 12 -6.35 6.08 4.64
CA LYS A 12 -6.29 5.73 6.06
C LYS A 12 -6.51 4.23 6.20
N VAL A 13 -5.58 3.54 6.85
CA VAL A 13 -5.64 2.10 7.15
C VAL A 13 -5.31 1.93 8.63
N ASN A 14 -6.17 1.25 9.39
CA ASN A 14 -5.97 0.95 10.81
C ASN A 14 -5.54 2.13 11.71
N GLY A 15 -5.94 3.36 11.36
CA GLY A 15 -5.59 4.57 12.10
C GLY A 15 -4.43 5.37 11.52
N SER A 16 -3.55 4.72 10.77
CA SER A 16 -2.45 5.34 10.03
C SER A 16 -2.95 6.03 8.77
N ILE A 17 -2.39 7.21 8.44
CA ILE A 17 -2.75 7.97 7.24
C ILE A 17 -1.52 8.06 6.34
N PHE A 18 -1.68 7.61 5.09
CA PHE A 18 -0.64 7.62 4.08
C PHE A 18 -1.00 8.61 2.97
N HIS A 19 -0.08 9.51 2.64
CA HIS A 19 -0.22 10.45 1.53
C HIS A 19 0.49 9.91 0.29
N LEU A 20 -0.26 9.78 -0.81
CA LEU A 20 0.17 9.15 -2.04
C LEU A 20 0.25 10.17 -3.18
N THR A 21 1.01 9.85 -4.22
CA THR A 21 0.87 10.54 -5.51
C THR A 21 -0.48 10.16 -6.14
N PRO A 22 -1.06 10.98 -7.04
CA PRO A 22 -2.33 10.64 -7.69
C PRO A 22 -2.30 9.27 -8.39
N SER A 23 -1.20 8.95 -9.07
CA SER A 23 -1.02 7.66 -9.75
C SER A 23 -0.94 6.48 -8.77
N ALA A 24 -0.27 6.64 -7.64
CA ALA A 24 -0.23 5.63 -6.58
C ALA A 24 -1.61 5.45 -5.94
N PHE A 25 -2.31 6.54 -5.64
CA PHE A 25 -3.65 6.50 -5.05
C PHE A 25 -4.63 5.74 -5.93
N GLU A 26 -4.70 6.07 -7.23
CA GLU A 26 -5.56 5.36 -8.18
C GLU A 26 -5.21 3.87 -8.27
N THR A 27 -3.91 3.54 -8.27
CA THR A 27 -3.42 2.16 -8.37
C THR A 27 -3.82 1.33 -7.15
N VAL A 28 -3.56 1.85 -5.94
CA VAL A 28 -3.90 1.16 -4.69
C VAL A 28 -5.41 1.05 -4.50
N LYS A 29 -6.17 2.09 -4.84
CA LYS A 29 -7.63 2.05 -4.76
C LYS A 29 -8.22 0.97 -5.68
N ALA A 30 -7.73 0.88 -6.93
CA ALA A 30 -8.16 -0.14 -7.87
C ALA A 30 -7.82 -1.56 -7.37
N TRP A 31 -6.63 -1.74 -6.78
CA TRP A 31 -6.22 -3.01 -6.17
C TRP A 31 -7.16 -3.41 -5.01
N TYR A 32 -7.50 -2.48 -4.11
CA TYR A 32 -8.41 -2.75 -3.00
C TYR A 32 -9.82 -3.13 -3.48
N GLU A 33 -10.34 -2.40 -4.47
CA GLU A 33 -11.66 -2.69 -5.04
C GLU A 33 -11.71 -4.07 -5.74
N ALA A 34 -10.61 -4.51 -6.34
CA ALA A 34 -10.49 -5.81 -7.00
C ALA A 34 -10.40 -6.98 -6.01
N ASN A 35 -9.87 -6.76 -4.81
CA ASN A 35 -9.66 -7.80 -3.79
C ASN A 35 -10.71 -7.79 -2.67
N LYS A 36 -11.78 -7.00 -2.78
CA LYS A 36 -12.81 -6.84 -1.72
C LYS A 36 -13.55 -8.13 -1.32
N ASP A 37 -13.51 -9.15 -2.18
CA ASP A 37 -14.21 -10.44 -1.97
C ASP A 37 -13.31 -11.46 -1.22
N GLU A 38 -12.03 -11.13 -1.03
CA GLU A 38 -11.07 -11.90 -0.23
C GLU A 38 -11.25 -11.64 1.28
N PRO A 39 -10.66 -12.45 2.17
CA PRO A 39 -10.74 -12.22 3.61
C PRO A 39 -10.28 -10.81 4.02
N GLU A 40 -11.16 -10.07 4.71
CA GLU A 40 -10.94 -8.64 5.07
C GLU A 40 -9.57 -8.41 5.71
N GLU A 41 -9.17 -9.27 6.65
CA GLU A 41 -7.90 -9.16 7.37
C GLU A 41 -6.69 -9.21 6.43
N ALA A 42 -6.68 -10.16 5.48
CA ALA A 42 -5.59 -10.31 4.51
C ALA A 42 -5.52 -9.11 3.56
N VAL A 43 -6.68 -8.66 3.06
CA VAL A 43 -6.77 -7.50 2.15
C VAL A 43 -6.28 -6.22 2.83
N VAL A 44 -6.66 -6.02 4.09
CA VAL A 44 -6.29 -4.83 4.86
C VAL A 44 -4.81 -4.82 5.18
N GLU A 45 -4.24 -5.97 5.53
CA GLU A 45 -2.81 -6.08 5.84
C GLU A 45 -1.94 -5.76 4.62
N GLU A 46 -2.27 -6.32 3.46
CA GLU A 46 -1.55 -6.04 2.22
C GLU A 46 -1.81 -4.61 1.74
N LEU A 47 -3.02 -4.08 1.91
CA LEU A 47 -3.32 -2.68 1.63
C LEU A 47 -2.42 -1.74 2.44
N GLU A 48 -2.27 -1.98 3.73
CA GLU A 48 -1.40 -1.20 4.61
C GLU A 48 0.03 -1.18 4.07
N TYR A 49 0.60 -2.36 3.81
CA TYR A 49 1.91 -2.53 3.19
C TYR A 49 2.05 -1.75 1.86
N LEU A 50 1.09 -1.90 0.94
CA LEU A 50 1.13 -1.22 -0.36
C LEU A 50 1.05 0.31 -0.19
N THR A 51 0.14 0.81 0.65
CA THR A 51 0.00 2.24 0.90
C THR A 51 1.26 2.84 1.51
N GLU A 52 1.87 2.13 2.45
CA GLU A 52 3.11 2.53 3.07
C GLU A 52 4.27 2.57 2.06
N ALA A 53 4.47 1.49 1.30
CA ALA A 53 5.51 1.41 0.28
C ALA A 53 5.34 2.52 -0.77
N PHE A 54 4.12 2.75 -1.26
CA PHE A 54 3.86 3.81 -2.24
C PHE A 54 4.04 5.23 -1.68
N SER A 55 3.77 5.45 -0.38
CA SER A 55 4.04 6.73 0.28
C SER A 55 5.54 7.07 0.31
N MET A 56 6.39 6.03 0.30
CA MET A 56 7.85 6.17 0.29
C MET A 56 8.43 6.26 -1.13
N ILE A 57 7.97 5.39 -2.04
CA ILE A 57 8.50 5.28 -3.42
C ILE A 57 8.03 6.46 -4.28
N LYS A 58 6.80 6.94 -4.07
CA LYS A 58 6.20 8.09 -4.77
C LYS A 58 6.34 8.03 -6.31
N PRO A 59 5.71 7.05 -6.98
CA PRO A 59 5.76 6.97 -8.45
C PRO A 59 5.16 8.23 -9.08
N ASP A 60 5.85 8.77 -10.08
CA ASP A 60 5.50 10.03 -10.74
C ASP A 60 4.48 9.88 -11.90
N ASN A 61 4.16 8.64 -12.29
CA ASN A 61 3.19 8.36 -13.34
C ASN A 61 2.52 6.98 -13.15
N LYS A 62 1.48 6.74 -13.95
CA LYS A 62 0.67 5.51 -13.90
C LYS A 62 1.46 4.25 -14.25
N ASP A 63 2.33 4.30 -15.27
CA ASP A 63 3.10 3.14 -15.71
C ASP A 63 4.07 2.67 -14.63
N LYS A 64 4.75 3.61 -13.96
CA LYS A 64 5.59 3.30 -12.80
C LYS A 64 4.77 2.75 -11.65
N ALA A 65 3.62 3.35 -11.33
CA ALA A 65 2.76 2.89 -10.24
C ALA A 65 2.31 1.43 -10.47
N GLN A 66 1.84 1.09 -11.67
CA GLN A 66 1.43 -0.27 -12.03
C GLN A 66 2.60 -1.26 -12.02
N ARG A 67 3.75 -0.86 -12.57
CA ARG A 67 4.96 -1.70 -12.52
C ARG A 67 5.39 -1.98 -11.08
N TYR A 68 5.37 -0.96 -10.22
CA TYR A 68 5.77 -1.12 -8.82
C TYR A 68 4.74 -1.92 -8.02
N LEU A 69 3.44 -1.77 -8.29
CA LEU A 69 2.41 -2.62 -7.69
C LEU A 69 2.75 -4.09 -7.90
N LYS A 70 2.96 -4.50 -9.15
CA LYS A 70 3.30 -5.88 -9.48
C LYS A 70 4.55 -6.38 -8.74
N VAL A 71 5.59 -5.55 -8.68
CA VAL A 71 6.83 -5.90 -7.95
C VAL A 71 6.57 -6.06 -6.46
N LEU A 72 5.74 -5.19 -5.87
CA LEU A 72 5.40 -5.23 -4.45
C LEU A 72 4.53 -6.44 -4.11
N GLU A 73 3.56 -6.79 -4.95
CA GLU A 73 2.72 -8.01 -4.83
C GLU A 73 3.60 -9.28 -4.91
N ASP A 74 4.44 -9.36 -5.94
CA ASP A 74 5.37 -10.49 -6.12
C ASP A 74 6.30 -10.60 -4.89
N ALA A 75 6.86 -9.49 -4.40
CA ALA A 75 7.71 -9.49 -3.22
C ALA A 75 6.95 -9.89 -1.94
N TYR A 76 5.71 -9.44 -1.79
CA TYR A 76 4.86 -9.76 -0.64
C TYR A 76 4.66 -11.28 -0.55
N VAL A 77 4.29 -11.92 -1.65
CA VAL A 77 4.10 -13.38 -1.70
C VAL A 77 5.43 -14.13 -1.60
N MET A 78 6.46 -13.74 -2.37
CA MET A 78 7.73 -14.47 -2.42
C MET A 78 8.52 -14.46 -1.11
N THR A 79 8.24 -13.50 -0.22
CA THR A 79 8.93 -13.37 1.07
C THR A 79 8.13 -13.93 2.24
N ASP A 80 7.01 -14.61 1.99
CA ASP A 80 6.03 -14.96 3.03
C ASP A 80 5.66 -13.72 3.87
N TYR A 81 5.37 -12.60 3.18
CA TYR A 81 4.96 -11.31 3.76
C TYR A 81 6.04 -10.54 4.53
N LYS A 82 7.23 -11.12 4.73
CA LYS A 82 8.34 -10.53 5.52
C LYS A 82 8.94 -9.27 4.90
N VAL A 83 8.69 -8.98 3.62
CA VAL A 83 9.09 -7.71 3.00
C VAL A 83 8.45 -6.51 3.71
N LYS A 84 7.27 -6.68 4.33
CA LYS A 84 6.59 -5.63 5.10
C LYS A 84 7.48 -5.08 6.21
N GLU A 85 8.14 -5.97 6.97
CA GLU A 85 9.05 -5.58 8.08
C GLU A 85 10.19 -4.64 7.63
N LEU A 86 10.64 -4.77 6.38
CA LEU A 86 11.67 -3.89 5.83
C LEU A 86 11.13 -2.48 5.57
N PHE A 87 9.90 -2.37 5.07
CA PHE A 87 9.27 -1.06 4.85
C PHE A 87 8.91 -0.40 6.17
N ASP A 88 8.32 -1.15 7.11
CA ASP A 88 8.00 -0.67 8.47
C ASP A 88 9.26 -0.03 9.09
N ARG A 89 10.40 -0.72 8.98
CA ARG A 89 11.67 -0.23 9.51
C ARG A 89 12.16 1.05 8.84
N VAL A 90 12.01 1.17 7.52
CA VAL A 90 12.39 2.37 6.77
C VAL A 90 11.47 3.54 7.10
N TYR A 91 10.18 3.27 7.31
CA TYR A 91 9.19 4.29 7.66
C TYR A 91 9.42 4.87 9.05
N GLU A 92 9.69 4.03 10.04
CA GLU A 92 10.09 4.45 11.40
C GLU A 92 11.30 5.40 11.38
N VAL A 93 12.33 5.06 10.60
CA VAL A 93 13.56 5.86 10.50
C VAL A 93 13.30 7.24 9.86
N LYS A 94 12.32 7.35 8.95
CA LYS A 94 11.98 8.65 8.34
C LYS A 94 11.20 9.59 9.26
N GLN A 95 10.61 9.05 10.33
CA GLN A 95 9.85 9.82 11.32
C GLN A 95 10.73 10.32 12.48
N THR A 96 12.00 9.89 12.55
CA THR A 96 12.98 10.30 13.58
C THR A 96 13.93 11.36 13.06
#